data_AF-A0A3M6QWS3-F1
#
_entry.id   AF-A0A3M6QWS3-F1
#
_cell.length_a   1.000
_cell.length_b   1.000
_cell.length_c   1.000
_cell.angle_alpha   90.00
_cell.angle_beta   90.00
_cell.angle_gamma   90.00
#
_symmetry.space_group_name_H-M   'P 1'
#
loop_
_entity.id
_entity.type
_entity.pdbx_description
1 polymer ?
#
loop_
_entity_poly.entity_id
_entity_poly.type
_entity_poly.pdbx_seq_one_letter_code
_entity_poly.pdbx_strand_id
1 'polypeptide(L)'
;MPLSGHRAHCAPPGNTSHPSAPHVTYCIPATGGGWGKRVCMDRQSRRVSPMTWVYRFHRWAGLLAGWLLFAICLTGTLAVYKFPLKAWANPTLVSACLPPQACPPPLSPDEALARFQQALPEQRPRLLAFPADAYSIHSYSYTLDSGGRAWLNPHTGQMLPSLPSHFADFVQRLHARLWMGSTGRWLVGALGLLMLFSLLTGLALHWRRLGRDLFRLRLGQGGRKAWSDVHKFIAVWLLGFHLLIAATGAWLGLEPLTGWRSPPPPTLRGASGTTDRAPIAMPPPSAFIAQAQAQLPALTPTHMNFAAFGKAGASVRVQGDLPGLALVQRGQSMVVMHGDDAQPLAVVDRREQGPLTRALAMMRPLHYGYFGGRWMVLAYFLMGAACTALVFSGLAVWCARTADAAQRRQPGQPDATAPAADALMARLNAGVTAGLVLALLLAAALAQWSWTPWGTSWLAAWGGLRFDGAHDLLGRATVAPELWGFLIAWGLLALALACAPTARRAWRYACGAAALLLAALPCLSALSSGGWRQDWLRGQGEPLWIALACWLLALLCAWAAWRLAQPAGPAAAGRAPRPAAANHPPTTPLTH
;
A
#
# COMPACT_ATOMS: atom_id res chain seq x y z
N MET A 1 -53.22 -26.51 -45.13
CA MET A 1 -54.46 -26.09 -45.83
C MET A 1 -55.64 -26.51 -44.98
N PRO A 2 -56.66 -25.66 -44.76
CA PRO A 2 -56.64 -24.27 -44.27
C PRO A 2 -57.39 -24.14 -42.91
N LEU A 3 -56.94 -23.30 -41.96
CA LEU A 3 -57.34 -21.89 -41.71
C LEU A 3 -58.77 -21.72 -41.18
N SER A 4 -58.92 -21.37 -39.88
CA SER A 4 -59.28 -20.03 -39.36
C SER A 4 -60.74 -19.62 -39.68
N GLY A 5 -61.65 -19.37 -38.75
CA GLY A 5 -61.55 -18.53 -37.55
C GLY A 5 -62.27 -17.20 -37.84
N HIS A 6 -63.17 -16.74 -36.96
CA HIS A 6 -63.61 -15.33 -36.73
C HIS A 6 -64.59 -15.37 -35.53
N ARG A 7 -64.21 -14.81 -34.36
CA ARG A 7 -64.43 -13.42 -33.89
C ARG A 7 -65.89 -12.97 -33.89
N ALA A 8 -66.42 -12.70 -32.68
CA ALA A 8 -67.46 -11.70 -32.46
C ALA A 8 -66.95 -10.68 -31.44
N HIS A 9 -66.95 -9.43 -31.87
CA HIS A 9 -66.66 -8.21 -31.11
C HIS A 9 -67.88 -7.78 -30.29
N CYS A 10 -67.64 -7.16 -29.13
CA CYS A 10 -68.35 -5.94 -28.72
C CYS A 10 -67.38 -5.04 -27.94
N ALA A 11 -67.34 -3.76 -28.34
CA ALA A 11 -66.45 -2.71 -27.82
C ALA A 11 -67.28 -1.62 -27.07
N PRO A 12 -66.64 -0.72 -26.29
CA PRO A 12 -67.21 0.09 -25.19
C PRO A 12 -67.54 1.55 -25.59
N PRO A 13 -68.03 2.42 -24.67
CA PRO A 13 -67.15 3.42 -24.00
C PRO A 13 -67.59 3.77 -22.55
N GLY A 14 -66.79 4.39 -21.66
CA GLY A 14 -65.54 5.12 -21.84
C GLY A 14 -64.76 5.41 -20.53
N ASN A 15 -63.45 5.65 -20.72
CA ASN A 15 -62.47 6.50 -20.02
C ASN A 15 -62.61 6.78 -18.50
N THR A 16 -61.60 6.62 -17.62
CA THR A 16 -60.14 6.83 -17.77
C THR A 16 -59.34 5.94 -16.81
N SER A 17 -58.39 5.14 -17.30
CA SER A 17 -57.36 4.51 -16.46
C SER A 17 -56.02 4.44 -17.20
N HIS A 18 -54.97 4.87 -16.51
CA HIS A 18 -53.56 4.66 -16.90
C HIS A 18 -53.29 3.19 -17.29
N PRO A 19 -52.39 2.90 -18.25
CA PRO A 19 -52.08 1.53 -18.63
C PRO A 19 -51.19 0.88 -17.57
N SER A 20 -51.78 0.12 -16.66
CA SER A 20 -51.07 -0.91 -15.91
C SER A 20 -50.70 -2.05 -16.85
N ALA A 21 -49.40 -2.37 -16.93
CA ALA A 21 -48.85 -3.46 -17.74
C ALA A 21 -49.58 -4.80 -17.50
N PRO A 22 -49.72 -5.67 -18.52
CA PRO A 22 -50.44 -6.93 -18.38
C PRO A 22 -49.68 -7.89 -17.45
N HIS A 23 -50.32 -8.23 -16.32
CA HIS A 23 -49.87 -9.30 -15.42
C HIS A 23 -50.07 -10.66 -16.14
N VAL A 24 -48.98 -11.33 -16.51
CA VAL A 24 -49.06 -12.70 -17.04
C VAL A 24 -49.05 -13.68 -15.87
N THR A 25 -50.22 -14.22 -15.54
CA THR A 25 -50.41 -15.25 -14.51
C THR A 25 -50.32 -16.63 -15.16
N TYR A 26 -49.28 -17.41 -14.85
CA TYR A 26 -49.23 -18.83 -15.23
C TYR A 26 -49.86 -19.66 -14.11
N CYS A 27 -50.94 -20.37 -14.43
CA CYS A 27 -51.56 -21.36 -13.54
C CYS A 27 -51.18 -22.75 -14.05
N ILE A 28 -50.49 -23.55 -13.24
CA ILE A 28 -50.22 -24.96 -13.55
C ILE A 28 -51.28 -25.81 -12.81
N PRO A 29 -51.95 -26.78 -13.48
CA PRO A 29 -52.82 -27.73 -12.80
C PRO A 29 -51.99 -28.65 -11.90
N ALA A 30 -52.36 -28.81 -10.64
CA ALA A 30 -51.77 -29.82 -9.77
C ALA A 30 -52.21 -31.22 -10.26
N THR A 31 -51.27 -32.02 -10.76
CA THR A 31 -51.53 -33.41 -11.14
C THR A 31 -51.59 -34.27 -9.87
N GLY A 32 -52.81 -34.64 -9.45
CA GLY A 32 -53.06 -35.55 -8.33
C GLY A 32 -54.44 -35.30 -7.73
N GLY A 33 -55.35 -36.25 -7.89
CA GLY A 33 -56.80 -36.11 -7.66
C GLY A 33 -57.20 -35.60 -6.27
N GLY A 34 -58.15 -34.67 -6.26
CA GLY A 34 -58.81 -34.14 -5.06
C GLY A 34 -58.94 -32.62 -5.09
N TRP A 35 -60.09 -32.12 -5.57
CA TRP A 35 -60.65 -30.77 -5.36
C TRP A 35 -59.67 -29.58 -5.25
N GLY A 36 -59.40 -28.93 -6.40
CA GLY A 36 -59.63 -27.48 -6.53
C GLY A 36 -58.65 -26.47 -5.90
N LYS A 37 -57.34 -26.74 -5.79
CA LYS A 37 -56.36 -25.69 -5.46
C LYS A 37 -55.47 -25.34 -6.66
N ARG A 38 -55.75 -24.20 -7.32
CA ARG A 38 -54.83 -23.53 -8.24
C ARG A 38 -53.80 -22.75 -7.42
N VAL A 39 -52.51 -23.07 -7.55
CA VAL A 39 -51.43 -22.26 -6.97
C VAL A 39 -51.06 -21.19 -7.99
N CYS A 40 -51.53 -19.96 -7.76
CA CYS A 40 -51.11 -18.80 -8.54
C CYS A 40 -49.78 -18.27 -7.96
N MET A 41 -48.67 -18.42 -8.68
CA MET A 41 -47.44 -17.72 -8.36
C MET A 41 -47.45 -16.34 -9.03
N ASP A 42 -47.64 -15.30 -8.23
CA ASP A 42 -47.42 -13.92 -8.66
C ASP A 42 -45.92 -13.70 -8.88
N ARG A 43 -45.49 -13.57 -10.14
CA ARG A 43 -44.13 -13.17 -10.48
C ARG A 43 -44.04 -11.66 -10.32
N GLN A 44 -44.11 -11.18 -9.07
CA GLN A 44 -43.72 -9.81 -8.74
C GLN A 44 -42.34 -9.58 -9.35
N SER A 45 -42.24 -8.61 -10.26
CA SER A 45 -40.97 -8.08 -10.70
C SER A 45 -40.28 -7.52 -9.45
N ARG A 46 -39.45 -8.33 -8.81
CA ARG A 46 -38.74 -7.96 -7.58
C ARG A 46 -37.83 -6.79 -7.95
N ARG A 47 -38.31 -5.56 -7.74
CA ARG A 47 -37.46 -4.37 -7.78
C ARG A 47 -36.35 -4.62 -6.76
N VAL A 48 -35.15 -4.80 -7.27
CA VAL A 48 -33.97 -5.08 -6.44
C VAL A 48 -33.76 -3.88 -5.54
N SER A 49 -33.83 -4.07 -4.22
CA SER A 49 -33.68 -2.95 -3.28
C SER A 49 -32.34 -2.23 -3.50
N PRO A 50 -32.25 -0.90 -3.32
CA PRO A 50 -30.99 -0.15 -3.42
C PRO A 50 -29.87 -0.76 -2.57
N MET A 51 -30.21 -1.30 -1.39
CA MET A 51 -29.26 -1.95 -0.49
C MET A 51 -28.66 -3.25 -1.05
N THR A 52 -29.39 -3.94 -1.94
CA THR A 52 -28.86 -5.12 -2.66
C THR A 52 -27.84 -4.71 -3.71
N TRP A 53 -28.01 -3.55 -4.37
CA TRP A 53 -27.01 -3.00 -5.29
C TRP A 53 -25.74 -2.59 -4.57
N VAL A 54 -25.86 -1.89 -3.44
CA VAL A 54 -24.72 -1.51 -2.57
C VAL A 54 -23.94 -2.75 -2.14
N TYR A 55 -24.63 -3.80 -1.68
CA TYR A 55 -24.00 -5.06 -1.31
C TYR A 55 -23.28 -5.75 -2.48
N ARG A 56 -23.90 -5.77 -3.67
CA ARG A 56 -23.28 -6.34 -4.87
C ARG A 56 -22.02 -5.56 -5.25
N PHE A 57 -22.09 -4.23 -5.25
CA PHE A 57 -20.94 -3.38 -5.55
C PHE A 57 -19.80 -3.64 -4.57
N HIS A 58 -20.02 -3.53 -3.26
CA HIS A 58 -18.99 -3.76 -2.24
C HIS A 58 -18.32 -5.13 -2.42
N ARG A 59 -19.12 -6.17 -2.68
CA ARG A 59 -18.63 -7.53 -2.91
C ARG A 59 -17.77 -7.64 -4.18
N TRP A 60 -18.21 -7.08 -5.30
CA TRP A 60 -17.48 -7.21 -6.58
C TRP A 60 -16.27 -6.30 -6.64
N ALA A 61 -16.37 -5.07 -6.12
CA ALA A 61 -15.24 -4.16 -5.94
C ALA A 61 -14.12 -4.82 -5.12
N GLY A 62 -14.46 -5.41 -3.97
CA GLY A 62 -13.50 -6.12 -3.13
C GLY A 62 -12.90 -7.36 -3.78
N LEU A 63 -13.62 -8.05 -4.65
CA LEU A 63 -13.10 -9.23 -5.37
C LEU A 63 -12.16 -8.84 -6.52
N LEU A 64 -12.61 -7.93 -7.39
CA LEU A 64 -11.86 -7.55 -8.60
C LEU A 64 -10.55 -6.83 -8.27
N ALA A 65 -10.55 -6.05 -7.19
CA ALA A 65 -9.38 -5.27 -6.79
C ALA A 65 -8.62 -5.88 -5.60
N GLY A 66 -9.11 -6.95 -4.97
CA GLY A 66 -8.59 -7.41 -3.69
C GLY A 66 -7.11 -7.78 -3.69
N TRP A 67 -6.61 -8.45 -4.73
CA TRP A 67 -5.18 -8.79 -4.84
C TRP A 67 -4.29 -7.56 -5.06
N LEU A 68 -4.72 -6.62 -5.90
CA LEU A 68 -3.98 -5.37 -6.13
C LEU A 68 -4.02 -4.47 -4.90
N LEU A 69 -5.18 -4.32 -4.26
CA LEU A 69 -5.32 -3.57 -3.01
C LEU A 69 -4.49 -4.22 -1.89
N PHE A 70 -4.42 -5.55 -1.82
CA PHE A 70 -3.57 -6.23 -0.86
C PHE A 70 -2.10 -5.88 -1.11
N ALA A 71 -1.64 -5.93 -2.37
CA ALA A 71 -0.28 -5.56 -2.74
C ALA A 71 0.03 -4.09 -2.39
N ILE A 72 -0.88 -3.17 -2.70
CA ILE A 72 -0.73 -1.73 -2.40
C ILE A 72 -0.72 -1.48 -0.89
N CYS A 73 -1.63 -2.09 -0.12
CA CYS A 73 -1.68 -1.91 1.33
C CYS A 73 -0.44 -2.51 2.01
N LEU A 74 -0.01 -3.70 1.61
CA LEU A 74 1.17 -4.36 2.14
C LEU A 74 2.43 -3.53 1.88
N THR A 75 2.65 -3.12 0.62
CA THR A 75 3.81 -2.31 0.24
C THR A 75 3.75 -0.90 0.82
N GLY A 76 2.56 -0.32 0.97
CA GLY A 76 2.33 0.96 1.65
C GLY A 76 2.68 0.90 3.13
N THR A 77 2.30 -0.20 3.81
CA THR A 77 2.68 -0.47 5.21
C THR A 77 4.19 -0.49 5.37
N LEU A 78 4.92 -1.17 4.48
CA LEU A 78 6.38 -1.19 4.49
C LEU A 78 6.98 0.18 4.14
N ALA A 79 6.37 0.93 3.22
CA ALA A 79 6.84 2.23 2.76
C ALA A 79 6.75 3.33 3.84
N VAL A 80 5.94 3.15 4.89
CA VAL A 80 5.95 4.03 6.09
C VAL A 80 7.38 4.10 6.66
N TYR A 81 8.08 2.97 6.69
CA TYR A 81 9.48 2.85 7.13
C TYR A 81 10.49 3.01 5.99
N LYS A 82 10.17 3.73 4.90
CA LYS A 82 11.09 3.86 3.75
C LYS A 82 12.53 4.21 4.13
N PHE A 83 12.74 5.26 4.93
CA PHE A 83 14.10 5.71 5.27
C PHE A 83 14.82 4.73 6.21
N PRO A 84 14.20 4.26 7.31
CA PRO A 84 14.78 3.18 8.13
C PRO A 84 15.08 1.91 7.32
N LEU A 85 14.19 1.51 6.42
CA LEU A 85 14.38 0.33 5.56
C LEU A 85 15.52 0.53 4.56
N LYS A 86 15.70 1.76 4.06
CA LYS A 86 16.80 2.11 3.16
C LYS A 86 18.14 2.16 3.89
N ALA A 87 18.17 2.64 5.13
CA ALA A 87 19.33 2.62 6.00
C ALA A 87 19.72 1.17 6.34
N TRP A 88 18.72 0.36 6.75
CA TRP A 88 18.87 -1.06 6.98
C TRP A 88 19.42 -1.80 5.76
N ALA A 89 18.87 -1.53 4.57
CA ALA A 89 19.35 -2.13 3.31
C ALA A 89 20.70 -1.58 2.84
N ASN A 90 21.23 -0.52 3.44
CA ASN A 90 22.51 0.10 3.05
C ASN A 90 23.28 0.57 4.30
N PRO A 91 23.92 -0.35 5.04
CA PRO A 91 24.60 -0.03 6.30
C PRO A 91 25.69 1.06 6.16
N THR A 92 26.28 1.24 4.97
CA THR A 92 27.28 2.30 4.72
C THR A 92 26.69 3.72 4.70
N LEU A 93 25.38 3.88 4.52
CA LEU A 93 24.74 5.21 4.59
C LEU A 93 24.77 5.79 6.01
N VAL A 94 24.94 4.94 7.01
CA VAL A 94 24.90 5.29 8.43
C VAL A 94 26.31 5.21 9.02
N SER A 95 27.33 5.51 8.21
CA SER A 95 28.74 5.42 8.58
C SER A 95 29.10 6.48 9.64
N ALA A 96 28.73 6.21 10.88
CA ALA A 96 29.26 6.85 12.07
C ALA A 96 30.62 6.24 12.40
N CYS A 97 31.59 7.08 12.74
CA CYS A 97 32.82 6.65 13.38
C CYS A 97 32.47 5.93 14.70
N LEU A 98 33.24 4.89 15.04
CA LEU A 98 33.06 4.12 16.26
C LEU A 98 34.23 4.40 17.21
N PRO A 99 34.00 4.93 18.41
CA PRO A 99 32.70 5.25 19.04
C PRO A 99 32.04 6.55 18.51
N PRO A 100 30.71 6.73 18.63
CA PRO A 100 29.99 7.92 18.12
C PRO A 100 30.50 9.25 18.67
N GLN A 101 31.02 9.25 19.90
CA GLN A 101 31.60 10.41 20.57
C GLN A 101 32.96 10.83 19.97
N ALA A 102 33.59 9.93 19.22
CA ALA A 102 34.82 10.20 18.48
C ALA A 102 34.53 10.63 17.02
N CYS A 103 33.26 10.75 16.62
CA CYS A 103 32.94 11.32 15.31
C CYS A 103 33.41 12.78 15.25
N PRO A 104 34.17 13.18 14.21
CA PRO A 104 34.38 14.59 13.96
C PRO A 104 33.02 15.28 13.72
N PRO A 105 32.92 16.59 13.99
CA PRO A 105 31.71 17.34 13.69
C PRO A 105 31.31 17.14 12.22
N PRO A 106 29.99 17.09 11.90
CA PRO A 106 29.57 16.95 10.52
C PRO A 106 30.09 18.13 9.69
N LEU A 107 30.56 17.84 8.49
CA LEU A 107 30.96 18.81 7.48
C LEU A 107 29.86 19.84 7.30
N SER A 108 30.27 21.10 7.21
CA SER A 108 29.39 22.20 6.80
C SER A 108 28.87 21.97 5.38
N PRO A 109 27.73 22.59 4.99
CA PRO A 109 27.24 22.53 3.62
C PRO A 109 28.28 22.98 2.58
N ASP A 110 29.15 23.91 2.94
CA ASP A 110 30.23 24.43 2.09
C ASP A 110 31.30 23.38 1.85
N GLU A 111 31.80 22.76 2.93
CA GLU A 111 32.77 21.66 2.84
C GLU A 111 32.17 20.47 2.09
N ALA A 112 30.91 20.13 2.36
CA ALA A 112 30.22 19.03 1.70
C ALA A 112 30.15 19.25 0.18
N LEU A 113 29.79 20.46 -0.26
CA LEU A 113 29.76 20.82 -1.69
C LEU A 113 31.16 20.81 -2.30
N ALA A 114 32.16 21.33 -1.59
CA ALA A 114 33.55 21.33 -2.05
C ALA A 114 34.08 19.89 -2.24
N ARG A 115 33.85 18.99 -1.28
CA ARG A 115 34.22 17.57 -1.39
C ARG A 115 33.51 16.89 -2.55
N PHE A 116 32.23 17.19 -2.76
CA PHE A 116 31.48 16.69 -3.90
C PHE A 116 32.08 17.14 -5.24
N GLN A 117 32.39 18.43 -5.38
CA GLN A 117 32.98 18.98 -6.61
C GLN A 117 34.39 18.44 -6.88
N GLN A 118 35.19 18.23 -5.82
CA GLN A 118 36.52 17.62 -5.93
C GLN A 118 36.44 16.16 -6.39
N ALA A 119 35.51 15.39 -5.84
CA ALA A 119 35.38 13.96 -6.14
C ALA A 119 34.71 13.69 -7.49
N LEU A 120 33.78 14.55 -7.93
CA LEU A 120 33.03 14.42 -9.17
C LEU A 120 33.07 15.73 -9.99
N PRO A 121 34.23 16.13 -10.53
CA PRO A 121 34.44 17.44 -11.16
C PRO A 121 33.61 17.66 -12.43
N GLU A 122 33.17 16.59 -13.09
CA GLU A 122 32.31 16.63 -14.28
C GLU A 122 30.82 16.69 -13.93
N GLN A 123 30.43 16.39 -12.69
CA GLN A 123 29.05 16.39 -12.27
C GLN A 123 28.66 17.74 -11.65
N ARG A 124 27.39 18.11 -11.83
CA ARG A 124 26.83 19.32 -11.26
C ARG A 124 25.66 18.94 -10.35
N PRO A 125 25.56 19.54 -9.15
CA PRO A 125 24.49 19.23 -8.23
C PRO A 125 23.23 19.98 -8.68
N ARG A 126 22.13 19.26 -8.84
CA ARG A 126 20.79 19.81 -9.02
C ARG A 126 20.04 19.94 -7.70
N LEU A 127 20.35 19.06 -6.75
CA LEU A 127 19.82 19.08 -5.40
C LEU A 127 20.91 18.67 -4.42
N LEU A 128 21.05 19.39 -3.31
CA LEU A 128 21.86 19.05 -2.14
C LEU A 128 20.93 18.92 -0.93
N ALA A 129 20.70 17.69 -0.45
CA ALA A 129 19.95 17.46 0.78
C ALA A 129 20.89 17.40 1.98
N PHE A 130 20.50 18.04 3.08
CA PHE A 130 21.28 18.07 4.31
C PHE A 130 21.01 16.84 5.17
N PRO A 131 21.95 16.44 6.04
CA PRO A 131 21.77 15.35 7.01
C PRO A 131 20.78 15.78 8.10
N ALA A 132 19.48 15.70 7.80
CA ALA A 132 18.39 16.05 8.72
C ALA A 132 17.21 15.07 8.53
N ASP A 133 17.14 14.07 9.42
CA ASP A 133 16.04 13.23 9.95
C ASP A 133 14.70 13.00 9.20
N ALA A 134 14.53 13.29 7.90
CA ALA A 134 13.35 12.84 7.14
C ALA A 134 13.51 12.64 5.64
N TYR A 135 14.58 13.11 5.00
CA TYR A 135 14.80 12.88 3.55
C TYR A 135 16.16 12.27 3.22
N SER A 136 17.11 12.36 4.16
CA SER A 136 18.45 11.81 4.03
C SER A 136 18.74 10.92 5.23
N ILE A 137 19.46 9.83 4.97
CA ILE A 137 19.92 8.90 6.00
C ILE A 137 21.29 9.39 6.38
N HIS A 138 21.35 10.24 7.41
CA HIS A 138 22.60 10.68 8.06
C HIS A 138 23.73 11.05 7.07
N SER A 139 23.38 11.58 5.89
CA SER A 139 24.31 11.85 4.80
C SER A 139 23.83 13.00 3.94
N TYR A 140 24.76 13.69 3.29
CA TYR A 140 24.38 14.59 2.22
C TYR A 140 24.02 13.76 1.00
N SER A 141 22.90 14.09 0.34
CA SER A 141 22.51 13.42 -0.90
C SER A 141 22.40 14.41 -2.03
N TYR A 142 23.00 14.05 -3.17
CA TYR A 142 23.04 14.83 -4.38
C TYR A 142 22.13 14.22 -5.43
N THR A 143 21.32 15.04 -6.09
CA THR A 143 20.76 14.68 -7.41
C THR A 143 21.59 15.37 -8.46
N LEU A 144 22.06 14.63 -9.46
CA LEU A 144 22.97 15.11 -10.48
C LEU A 144 22.19 15.59 -11.71
N ASP A 145 22.77 16.49 -12.51
CA ASP A 145 22.19 16.91 -13.79
C ASP A 145 22.03 15.74 -14.78
N SER A 146 22.90 14.72 -14.67
CA SER A 146 22.78 13.44 -15.39
C SER A 146 21.55 12.62 -14.99
N GLY A 147 20.81 13.02 -13.94
CA GLY A 147 19.70 12.27 -13.36
C GLY A 147 20.12 11.23 -12.32
N GLY A 148 21.43 11.02 -12.14
CA GLY A 148 22.00 10.16 -11.10
C GLY A 148 21.82 10.71 -9.69
N ARG A 149 22.16 9.89 -8.69
CA ARG A 149 22.24 10.31 -7.28
C ARG A 149 23.61 9.96 -6.73
N ALA A 150 24.12 10.80 -5.83
CA ALA A 150 25.33 10.49 -5.07
C ALA A 150 25.11 10.80 -3.60
N TRP A 151 25.90 10.18 -2.72
CA TRP A 151 25.82 10.36 -1.28
C TRP A 151 27.20 10.71 -0.75
N LEU A 152 27.26 11.57 0.26
CA LEU A 152 28.49 11.98 0.93
C LEU A 152 28.33 11.72 2.42
N ASN A 153 29.27 10.99 3.00
CA ASN A 153 29.37 10.80 4.43
C ASN A 153 29.63 12.17 5.10
N PRO A 154 28.78 12.61 6.04
CA PRO A 154 28.89 13.95 6.61
C PRO A 154 30.07 14.06 7.58
N HIS A 155 30.67 12.97 8.05
CA HIS A 155 31.82 13.00 8.97
C HIS A 155 33.15 12.79 8.24
N THR A 156 33.19 11.88 7.26
CA THR A 156 34.45 11.56 6.56
C THR A 156 34.65 12.31 5.25
N GLY A 157 33.58 12.87 4.67
CA GLY A 157 33.62 13.47 3.33
C GLY A 157 33.80 12.45 2.20
N GLN A 158 33.69 11.15 2.49
CA GLN A 158 33.79 10.11 1.48
C GLN A 158 32.52 10.07 0.61
N MET A 159 32.71 10.05 -0.71
CA MET A 159 31.64 9.93 -1.68
C MET A 159 31.25 8.47 -1.94
N LEU A 160 29.94 8.24 -2.05
CA LEU A 160 29.31 7.00 -2.50
C LEU A 160 28.49 7.35 -3.76
N PRO A 161 28.95 6.98 -4.96
CA PRO A 161 28.26 7.33 -6.21
C PRO A 161 26.99 6.50 -6.46
N SER A 162 26.82 5.35 -5.79
CA SER A 162 25.63 4.51 -5.88
C SER A 162 25.35 3.81 -4.56
N LEU A 163 24.09 3.40 -4.36
CA LEU A 163 23.73 2.49 -3.28
C LEU A 163 23.81 1.05 -3.77
N PRO A 164 24.41 0.15 -2.99
CA PRO A 164 24.37 -1.28 -3.31
C PRO A 164 22.97 -1.89 -3.28
N SER A 165 22.00 -1.28 -2.58
CA SER A 165 20.60 -1.73 -2.61
C SER A 165 19.58 -0.59 -2.67
N HIS A 166 18.66 -0.70 -3.62
CA HIS A 166 17.51 0.20 -3.77
C HIS A 166 16.19 -0.40 -3.25
N PHE A 167 16.23 -1.43 -2.40
CA PHE A 167 15.04 -2.16 -1.94
C PHE A 167 13.91 -1.28 -1.37
N ALA A 168 14.23 -0.28 -0.55
CA ALA A 168 13.19 0.62 -0.02
C ALA A 168 12.56 1.52 -1.11
N ASP A 169 13.36 1.95 -2.10
CA ASP A 169 12.84 2.69 -3.26
C ASP A 169 11.98 1.75 -4.14
N PHE A 170 12.34 0.48 -4.26
CA PHE A 170 11.57 -0.56 -4.95
C PHE A 170 10.17 -0.74 -4.35
N VAL A 171 10.08 -0.94 -3.05
CA VAL A 171 8.81 -1.13 -2.33
C VAL A 171 7.93 0.11 -2.48
N GLN A 172 8.50 1.31 -2.34
CA GLN A 172 7.76 2.55 -2.55
C GLN A 172 7.25 2.70 -3.98
N ARG A 173 8.07 2.36 -5.00
CA ARG A 173 7.66 2.41 -6.42
C ARG A 173 6.56 1.41 -6.73
N LEU A 174 6.65 0.19 -6.18
CA LEU A 174 5.60 -0.82 -6.30
C LEU A 174 4.27 -0.31 -5.70
N HIS A 175 4.31 0.30 -4.52
CA HIS A 175 3.14 0.92 -3.88
C HIS A 175 2.54 2.07 -4.70
N ALA A 176 3.37 3.04 -5.09
CA ALA A 176 2.88 4.31 -5.65
C ALA A 176 2.61 4.26 -7.16
N ARG A 177 3.21 3.30 -7.87
CA ARG A 177 3.19 3.25 -9.34
C ARG A 177 3.10 1.85 -9.92
N LEU A 178 3.11 0.78 -9.12
CA LEU A 178 3.12 -0.61 -9.60
C LEU A 178 4.17 -0.88 -10.70
N TRP A 179 5.26 -0.12 -10.72
CA TRP A 179 6.29 -0.17 -11.77
C TRP A 179 5.80 0.09 -13.21
N MET A 180 4.68 0.81 -13.36
CA MET A 180 4.09 1.19 -14.65
C MET A 180 4.10 2.73 -14.85
N GLY A 181 5.07 3.43 -14.27
CA GLY A 181 5.23 4.88 -14.41
C GLY A 181 3.97 5.68 -14.04
N SER A 182 3.59 6.61 -14.91
CA SER A 182 2.39 7.45 -14.73
C SER A 182 1.09 6.64 -14.77
N THR A 183 1.00 5.65 -15.67
CA THR A 183 -0.18 4.79 -15.81
C THR A 183 -0.47 4.04 -14.52
N GLY A 184 0.57 3.46 -13.91
CA GLY A 184 0.41 2.79 -12.63
C GLY A 184 0.08 3.73 -11.49
N ARG A 185 0.59 4.98 -11.49
CA ARG A 185 0.18 6.01 -10.52
C ARG A 185 -1.33 6.28 -10.60
N TRP A 186 -1.87 6.43 -11.81
CA TRP A 186 -3.31 6.64 -12.01
C TRP A 186 -4.13 5.41 -11.58
N LEU A 187 -3.65 4.20 -11.89
CA LEU A 187 -4.29 2.95 -11.48
C LEU A 187 -4.35 2.83 -9.95
N VAL A 188 -3.25 3.10 -9.25
CA VAL A 188 -3.21 3.13 -7.77
C VAL A 188 -4.20 4.18 -7.23
N GLY A 189 -4.28 5.35 -7.84
CA GLY A 189 -5.26 6.38 -7.50
C GLY A 189 -6.72 5.92 -7.68
N ALA A 190 -7.02 5.26 -8.80
CA ALA A 190 -8.34 4.68 -9.07
C ALA A 190 -8.69 3.55 -8.08
N LEU A 191 -7.72 2.73 -7.68
CA LEU A 191 -7.88 1.73 -6.62
C LEU A 191 -8.13 2.39 -5.25
N GLY A 192 -7.50 3.54 -4.97
CA GLY A 192 -7.80 4.36 -3.80
C GLY A 192 -9.26 4.85 -3.78
N LEU A 193 -9.78 5.34 -4.91
CA LEU A 193 -11.19 5.71 -5.04
C LEU A 193 -12.11 4.49 -4.86
N LEU A 194 -11.77 3.37 -5.48
CA LEU A 194 -12.54 2.13 -5.33
C LEU A 194 -12.59 1.67 -3.87
N MET A 195 -11.47 1.75 -3.17
CA MET A 195 -11.40 1.47 -1.73
C MET A 195 -12.26 2.45 -0.93
N LEU A 196 -12.21 3.74 -1.24
CA LEU A 196 -13.05 4.76 -0.60
C LEU A 196 -14.54 4.46 -0.77
N PHE A 197 -15.00 4.19 -2.00
CA PHE A 197 -16.39 3.79 -2.26
C PHE A 197 -16.75 2.47 -1.57
N SER A 198 -15.81 1.51 -1.52
CA SER A 198 -16.00 0.25 -0.81
C SER A 198 -16.21 0.48 0.70
N LEU A 199 -15.45 1.38 1.32
CA LEU A 199 -15.62 1.75 2.73
C LEU A 199 -16.97 2.41 2.98
N LEU A 200 -17.38 3.36 2.13
CA LEU A 200 -18.67 4.06 2.26
C LEU A 200 -19.85 3.10 2.09
N THR A 201 -19.77 2.18 1.12
CA THR A 201 -20.80 1.16 0.92
C THR A 201 -20.82 0.14 2.07
N GLY A 202 -19.66 -0.26 2.59
CA GLY A 202 -19.55 -1.11 3.78
C GLY A 202 -20.18 -0.46 5.02
N LEU A 203 -19.89 0.82 5.25
CA LEU A 203 -20.47 1.63 6.32
C LEU A 203 -22.00 1.72 6.18
N ALA A 204 -22.51 2.00 4.98
CA ALA A 204 -23.96 2.07 4.73
C ALA A 204 -24.66 0.74 5.05
N LEU A 205 -24.08 -0.41 4.68
CA LEU A 205 -24.63 -1.75 4.94
C LEU A 205 -24.68 -2.11 6.43
N HIS A 206 -23.76 -1.54 7.21
CA HIS A 206 -23.55 -1.85 8.62
C HIS A 206 -23.96 -0.73 9.57
N TRP A 207 -24.45 0.41 9.06
CA TRP A 207 -24.77 1.62 9.84
C TRP A 207 -25.62 1.33 11.09
N ARG A 208 -26.72 0.58 10.92
CA ARG A 208 -27.64 0.22 12.03
C ARG A 208 -27.08 -0.84 12.99
N ARG A 209 -25.92 -1.43 12.68
CA ARG A 209 -25.29 -2.53 13.42
C ARG A 209 -23.88 -2.21 13.90
N LEU A 210 -23.39 -0.98 13.70
CA LEU A 210 -22.05 -0.53 14.11
C LEU A 210 -21.73 -0.89 15.56
N GLY A 211 -22.64 -0.61 16.50
CA GLY A 211 -22.46 -0.96 17.92
C GLY A 211 -22.26 -2.46 18.17
N ARG A 212 -22.96 -3.32 17.43
CA ARG A 212 -22.80 -4.79 17.53
C ARG A 212 -21.53 -5.29 16.86
N ASP A 213 -21.17 -4.69 15.72
CA ASP A 213 -20.02 -5.10 14.93
C ASP A 213 -18.69 -4.64 15.57
N LEU A 214 -18.72 -3.61 16.44
CA LEU A 214 -17.57 -3.14 17.25
C LEU A 214 -17.05 -4.17 18.26
N PHE A 215 -17.93 -4.96 18.87
CA PHE A 215 -17.59 -5.82 20.02
C PHE A 215 -17.81 -7.31 19.78
N ARG A 216 -18.18 -7.72 18.57
CA ARG A 216 -18.48 -9.12 18.25
C ARG A 216 -17.32 -9.79 17.53
N LEU A 217 -16.52 -10.55 18.28
CA LEU A 217 -15.42 -11.38 17.74
C LEU A 217 -15.64 -12.85 18.08
N ARG A 218 -16.17 -13.65 17.14
CA ARG A 218 -16.35 -15.11 17.31
C ARG A 218 -15.19 -15.90 16.72
N LEU A 219 -13.98 -15.68 17.24
CA LEU A 219 -12.75 -16.31 16.75
C LEU A 219 -12.76 -17.85 16.90
N GLY A 220 -13.46 -18.38 17.92
CA GLY A 220 -13.53 -19.81 18.19
C GLY A 220 -14.44 -20.64 17.28
N GLN A 221 -15.25 -20.02 16.41
CA GLN A 221 -16.18 -20.75 15.53
C GLN A 221 -15.61 -21.08 14.15
N GLY A 222 -14.43 -20.54 13.80
CA GLY A 222 -13.78 -20.74 12.51
C GLY A 222 -14.61 -20.30 11.28
N GLY A 223 -14.06 -20.51 10.09
CA GLY A 223 -14.77 -20.34 8.83
C GLY A 223 -15.25 -18.92 8.52
N ARG A 224 -16.32 -18.82 7.72
CA ARG A 224 -16.83 -17.55 7.18
C ARG A 224 -17.23 -16.54 8.25
N LYS A 225 -17.82 -17.00 9.36
CA LYS A 225 -18.31 -16.11 10.43
C LYS A 225 -17.15 -15.43 11.17
N ALA A 226 -16.09 -16.18 11.47
CA ALA A 226 -14.90 -15.62 12.12
C ALA A 226 -14.23 -14.56 11.22
N TRP A 227 -14.00 -14.86 9.94
CA TRP A 227 -13.43 -13.89 8.99
C TRP A 227 -14.33 -12.66 8.80
N SER A 228 -15.65 -12.85 8.80
CA SER A 228 -16.60 -11.74 8.68
C SER A 228 -16.61 -10.84 9.91
N ASP A 229 -16.43 -11.40 11.10
CA ASP A 229 -16.33 -10.63 12.34
C ASP A 229 -14.99 -9.87 12.38
N VAL A 230 -13.86 -10.51 12.03
CA VAL A 230 -12.54 -9.84 11.92
C VAL A 230 -12.56 -8.70 10.91
N HIS A 231 -13.11 -8.93 9.71
CA HIS A 231 -13.20 -7.92 8.67
C HIS A 231 -13.97 -6.68 9.13
N LYS A 232 -15.14 -6.87 9.78
CA LYS A 232 -15.94 -5.77 10.30
C LYS A 232 -15.28 -5.06 11.48
N PHE A 233 -14.69 -5.83 12.40
CA PHE A 233 -14.00 -5.29 13.56
C PHE A 233 -12.90 -4.31 13.12
N ILE A 234 -12.01 -4.74 12.22
CA ILE A 234 -10.93 -3.90 11.69
C ILE A 234 -11.51 -2.72 10.89
N ALA A 235 -12.51 -2.95 10.04
CA ALA A 235 -13.12 -1.91 9.21
C ALA A 235 -13.71 -0.78 10.06
N VAL A 236 -14.41 -1.11 11.14
CA VAL A 236 -15.12 -0.14 11.97
C VAL A 236 -14.18 0.58 12.94
N TRP A 237 -13.32 -0.15 13.66
CA TRP A 237 -12.40 0.45 14.64
C TRP A 237 -11.42 1.45 14.03
N LEU A 238 -10.96 1.18 12.80
CA LEU A 238 -10.00 2.02 12.10
C LEU A 238 -10.65 2.77 10.93
N LEU A 239 -11.98 2.90 10.90
CA LEU A 239 -12.71 3.51 9.77
C LEU A 239 -12.17 4.89 9.39
N GLY A 240 -11.93 5.76 10.38
CA GLY A 240 -11.40 7.11 10.13
C GLY A 240 -10.05 7.09 9.41
N PHE A 241 -9.15 6.19 9.83
CA PHE A 241 -7.86 6.01 9.17
C PHE A 241 -7.99 5.42 7.76
N HIS A 242 -8.86 4.41 7.59
CA HIS A 242 -9.10 3.82 6.27
C HIS A 242 -9.66 4.85 5.28
N LEU A 243 -10.58 5.70 5.71
CA LEU A 243 -11.12 6.79 4.88
C LEU A 243 -10.02 7.80 4.54
N LEU A 244 -9.22 8.19 5.53
CA LEU A 244 -8.11 9.14 5.35
C LEU A 244 -7.07 8.59 4.37
N ILE A 245 -6.62 7.35 4.53
CA ILE A 245 -5.57 6.77 3.67
C ILE A 245 -6.09 6.49 2.25
N ALA A 246 -7.35 6.08 2.11
CA ALA A 246 -7.98 5.87 0.80
C ALA A 246 -8.17 7.19 0.05
N ALA A 247 -8.66 8.24 0.74
CA ALA A 247 -8.87 9.56 0.14
C ALA A 247 -7.54 10.23 -0.24
N THR A 248 -6.56 10.23 0.67
CA THR A 248 -5.24 10.80 0.39
C THR A 248 -4.50 10.00 -0.69
N GLY A 249 -4.57 8.67 -0.68
CA GLY A 249 -3.98 7.81 -1.72
C GLY A 249 -4.62 8.02 -3.09
N ALA A 250 -5.94 8.15 -3.15
CA ALA A 250 -6.68 8.50 -4.36
C ALA A 250 -6.23 9.86 -4.91
N TRP A 251 -6.18 10.88 -4.05
CA TRP A 251 -5.70 12.21 -4.41
C TRP A 251 -4.27 12.15 -4.95
N LEU A 252 -3.33 11.51 -4.25
CA LEU A 252 -1.94 11.42 -4.68
C LEU A 252 -1.76 10.66 -5.99
N GLY A 253 -2.58 9.66 -6.28
CA GLY A 253 -2.55 8.94 -7.55
C GLY A 253 -3.11 9.77 -8.72
N LEU A 254 -4.15 10.57 -8.48
CA LEU A 254 -4.92 11.27 -9.52
C LEU A 254 -4.59 12.76 -9.67
N GLU A 255 -3.90 13.37 -8.70
CA GLU A 255 -3.45 14.77 -8.71
C GLU A 255 -2.88 15.20 -10.07
N PRO A 256 -2.02 14.43 -10.78
CA PRO A 256 -1.48 14.85 -12.07
C PRO A 256 -2.53 15.08 -13.17
N LEU A 257 -3.68 14.42 -13.08
CA LEU A 257 -4.79 14.54 -14.04
C LEU A 257 -5.61 15.82 -13.81
N THR A 258 -5.54 16.39 -12.61
CA THR A 258 -6.31 17.59 -12.26
C THR A 258 -5.75 18.86 -12.90
N GLY A 259 -4.52 18.81 -13.43
CA GLY A 259 -3.79 20.00 -13.88
C GLY A 259 -3.39 20.95 -12.74
N TRP A 260 -3.78 20.66 -11.49
CA TRP A 260 -3.41 21.45 -10.33
C TRP A 260 -1.90 21.40 -10.15
N ARG A 261 -1.26 22.51 -10.43
CA ARG A 261 0.14 22.76 -10.09
C ARG A 261 0.10 23.91 -9.10
N SER A 262 0.79 23.76 -7.96
CA SER A 262 1.15 24.95 -7.20
C SER A 262 1.83 25.90 -8.21
N PRO A 263 1.40 27.17 -8.32
CA PRO A 263 2.02 28.09 -9.26
C PRO A 263 3.53 28.01 -9.02
N PRO A 264 4.34 27.79 -10.07
CA PRO A 264 5.78 27.84 -9.90
C PRO A 264 6.10 29.20 -9.27
N PRO A 265 7.05 29.27 -8.32
CA PRO A 265 7.46 30.56 -7.80
C PRO A 265 7.76 31.50 -9.00
N PRO A 266 7.36 32.78 -8.93
CA PRO A 266 7.72 33.74 -9.95
C PRO A 266 9.24 33.65 -10.16
N THR A 267 9.69 33.67 -11.41
CA THR A 267 11.08 33.49 -11.87
C THR A 267 11.62 32.05 -11.89
N LEU A 268 11.04 31.20 -12.73
CA LEU A 268 11.78 30.12 -13.42
C LEU A 268 11.54 30.12 -14.95
N ARG A 269 10.92 31.16 -15.49
CA ARG A 269 10.63 31.28 -16.95
C ARG A 269 11.88 31.47 -17.83
N GLY A 270 13.10 31.53 -17.26
CA GLY A 270 14.35 31.71 -18.01
C GLY A 270 15.43 30.65 -17.79
N ALA A 271 15.21 29.62 -16.97
CA ALA A 271 16.25 28.63 -16.61
C ALA A 271 16.15 27.30 -17.38
N SER A 272 15.31 27.24 -18.43
CA SER A 272 15.13 26.05 -19.29
C SER A 272 15.81 26.19 -20.66
N GLY A 273 16.83 27.04 -20.77
CA GLY A 273 17.69 27.10 -21.95
C GLY A 273 18.84 26.11 -21.83
N THR A 274 18.88 25.10 -22.69
CA THR A 274 20.11 24.40 -23.04
C THR A 274 21.01 25.35 -23.85
N THR A 275 22.33 25.14 -23.69
CA THR A 275 23.49 25.67 -24.44
C THR A 275 24.16 26.97 -23.95
N ASP A 276 25.46 26.85 -23.71
CA ASP A 276 26.51 27.90 -23.71
C ASP A 276 26.30 29.18 -22.89
N ARG A 277 26.10 29.02 -21.58
CA ARG A 277 26.18 30.14 -20.64
C ARG A 277 27.55 30.21 -20.01
N ALA A 278 28.10 31.43 -19.93
CA ALA A 278 29.39 31.69 -19.32
C ALA A 278 29.46 31.13 -17.89
N PRO A 279 30.58 30.50 -17.50
CA PRO A 279 30.80 30.09 -16.11
C PRO A 279 30.74 31.29 -15.18
N ILE A 280 30.17 31.11 -13.99
CA ILE A 280 30.17 32.10 -12.93
C ILE A 280 30.72 31.49 -11.65
N ALA A 281 31.37 32.30 -10.82
CA ALA A 281 31.61 31.95 -9.43
C ALA A 281 30.29 32.10 -8.67
N MET A 282 29.89 31.07 -7.94
CA MET A 282 28.72 31.13 -7.06
C MET A 282 29.17 31.36 -5.62
N PRO A 283 28.40 32.10 -4.81
CA PRO A 283 28.57 32.13 -3.37
C PRO A 283 28.54 30.71 -2.75
N PRO A 284 29.17 30.50 -1.59
CA PRO A 284 29.09 29.22 -0.90
C PRO A 284 27.65 28.94 -0.40
N PRO A 285 27.26 27.66 -0.22
CA PRO A 285 25.96 27.28 0.34
C PRO A 285 25.54 28.04 1.60
N SER A 286 26.47 28.31 2.51
CA SER A 286 26.27 29.08 3.74
C SER A 286 25.75 30.50 3.48
N ALA A 287 26.22 31.18 2.43
CA ALA A 287 25.74 32.51 2.06
C ALA A 287 24.26 32.48 1.64
N PHE A 288 23.87 31.50 0.83
CA PHE A 288 22.47 31.30 0.46
C PHE A 288 21.61 30.93 1.66
N ILE A 289 22.11 30.09 2.57
CA ILE A 289 21.40 29.72 3.79
C ILE A 289 21.18 30.94 4.69
N ALA A 290 22.23 31.74 4.90
CA ALA A 290 22.16 32.97 5.70
C ALA A 290 21.15 33.95 5.09
N GLN A 291 21.19 34.15 3.77
CA GLN A 291 20.22 35.01 3.08
C GLN A 291 18.80 34.47 3.20
N ALA A 292 18.60 33.15 3.06
CA ALA A 292 17.28 32.55 3.23
C ALA A 292 16.75 32.72 4.66
N GLN A 293 17.63 32.65 5.67
CA GLN A 293 17.28 32.90 7.07
C GLN A 293 17.06 34.39 7.36
N ALA A 294 17.72 35.31 6.65
CA ALA A 294 17.40 36.73 6.74
C ALA A 294 15.97 37.03 6.24
N GLN A 295 15.51 36.34 5.19
CA GLN A 295 14.15 36.45 4.68
C GLN A 295 13.12 35.68 5.53
N LEU A 296 13.51 34.51 6.05
CA LEU A 296 12.68 33.64 6.88
C LEU A 296 13.45 33.23 8.15
N PRO A 297 13.43 34.04 9.23
CA PRO A 297 14.28 33.83 10.42
C PRO A 297 14.15 32.48 11.12
N ALA A 298 12.96 31.87 11.06
CA ALA A 298 12.69 30.57 11.68
C ALA A 298 12.89 29.38 10.72
N LEU A 299 13.43 29.59 9.52
CA LEU A 299 13.62 28.56 8.52
C LEU A 299 14.72 27.59 8.98
N THR A 300 14.35 26.32 9.10
CA THR A 300 15.31 25.22 9.26
C THR A 300 15.58 24.62 7.87
N PRO A 301 16.75 24.88 7.26
CA PRO A 301 17.04 24.38 5.93
C PRO A 301 17.08 22.85 5.90
N THR A 302 16.49 22.26 4.87
CA THR A 302 16.46 20.80 4.67
C THR A 302 17.22 20.39 3.41
N HIS A 303 17.16 21.21 2.36
CA HIS A 303 17.86 20.97 1.11
C HIS A 303 17.94 22.25 0.27
N MET A 304 18.86 22.23 -0.69
CA MET A 304 19.02 23.27 -1.71
C MET A 304 18.79 22.67 -3.09
N ASN A 305 18.05 23.37 -3.95
CA ASN A 305 17.98 23.03 -5.38
C ASN A 305 18.74 24.07 -6.17
N PHE A 306 19.46 23.60 -7.19
CA PHE A 306 20.22 24.43 -8.10
C PHE A 306 19.64 24.27 -9.50
N ALA A 307 19.49 25.37 -10.21
CA ALA A 307 19.23 25.38 -11.64
C ALA A 307 20.43 26.01 -12.34
N ALA A 308 20.94 25.34 -13.38
CA ALA A 308 22.12 25.77 -14.15
C ALA A 308 23.35 26.07 -13.26
N PHE A 309 23.67 25.17 -12.32
CA PHE A 309 24.77 25.35 -11.36
C PHE A 309 26.07 25.78 -12.03
N GLY A 310 26.70 26.85 -11.51
CA GLY A 310 27.98 27.39 -11.98
C GLY A 310 27.91 28.12 -13.32
N LYS A 311 26.72 28.43 -13.83
CA LYS A 311 26.53 29.12 -15.12
C LYS A 311 25.73 30.41 -14.95
N ALA A 312 25.93 31.37 -15.86
CA ALA A 312 25.18 32.62 -15.87
C ALA A 312 23.66 32.38 -15.85
N GLY A 313 22.94 33.18 -15.07
CA GLY A 313 21.50 32.99 -14.85
C GLY A 313 21.16 31.72 -14.05
N ALA A 314 22.11 31.19 -13.26
CA ALA A 314 21.82 30.18 -12.26
C ALA A 314 20.83 30.71 -11.22
N SER A 315 20.08 29.80 -10.61
CA SER A 315 19.23 30.11 -9.46
C SER A 315 19.39 29.06 -8.38
N VAL A 316 19.38 29.50 -7.13
CA VAL A 316 19.45 28.63 -5.95
C VAL A 316 18.16 28.76 -5.17
N ARG A 317 17.59 27.62 -4.80
CA ARG A 317 16.41 27.56 -3.94
C ARG A 317 16.78 26.86 -2.65
N VAL A 318 16.83 27.62 -1.56
CA VAL A 318 16.95 27.06 -0.21
C VAL A 318 15.55 26.69 0.27
N GLN A 319 15.34 25.42 0.61
CA GLN A 319 14.07 24.89 1.07
C GLN A 319 14.19 24.38 2.50
N GLY A 320 13.16 24.64 3.31
CA GLY A 320 13.19 24.32 4.72
C GLY A 320 11.82 24.19 5.37
N ASP A 321 11.87 23.86 6.65
CA ASP A 321 10.71 23.77 7.52
C ASP A 321 10.58 25.06 8.34
N LEU A 322 9.34 25.45 8.62
CA LEU A 322 9.01 26.52 9.56
C LEU A 322 8.27 25.93 10.77
N PRO A 323 8.42 26.53 11.96
CA PRO A 323 7.71 26.08 13.15
C PRO A 323 6.19 26.16 12.96
N GLY A 324 5.46 25.23 13.58
CA GLY A 324 3.99 25.19 13.54
C GLY A 324 3.37 24.57 12.27
N LEU A 325 4.17 24.07 11.33
CA LEU A 325 3.70 23.49 10.06
C LEU A 325 3.78 21.95 10.01
N ALA A 326 3.41 21.25 11.09
CA ALA A 326 3.53 19.80 11.18
C ALA A 326 2.76 19.04 10.06
N LEU A 327 1.62 19.58 9.62
CA LEU A 327 0.80 19.00 8.53
C LEU A 327 1.10 19.61 7.16
N VAL A 328 2.28 20.18 6.97
CA VAL A 328 2.81 20.56 5.66
C VAL A 328 3.95 19.60 5.33
N GLN A 329 4.05 19.18 4.07
CA GLN A 329 5.20 18.38 3.65
C GLN A 329 6.49 19.14 4.03
N ARG A 330 7.51 18.42 4.49
CA ARG A 330 8.79 19.04 4.80
C ARG A 330 9.43 19.72 3.58
N GLY A 331 10.18 20.78 3.83
CA GLY A 331 10.89 21.57 2.82
C GLY A 331 9.98 22.34 1.88
N GLN A 332 8.75 22.66 2.29
CA GLN A 332 7.79 23.37 1.40
C GLN A 332 7.91 24.89 1.48
N SER A 333 8.50 25.45 2.53
CA SER A 333 8.89 26.86 2.58
C SER A 333 10.22 27.04 1.86
N MET A 334 10.36 28.13 1.10
CA MET A 334 11.55 28.31 0.26
C MET A 334 11.87 29.78 -0.01
N VAL A 335 13.16 30.04 -0.20
CA VAL A 335 13.67 31.30 -0.75
C VAL A 335 14.42 30.96 -2.03
N VAL A 336 13.98 31.57 -3.14
CA VAL A 336 14.63 31.48 -4.45
C VAL A 336 15.54 32.68 -4.59
N MET A 337 16.77 32.47 -5.02
CA MET A 337 17.81 33.49 -5.13
C MET A 337 18.55 33.36 -6.47
N HIS A 338 19.11 34.48 -6.91
CA HIS A 338 20.10 34.56 -7.96
C HIS A 338 21.36 33.77 -7.60
N GLY A 339 21.91 33.00 -8.54
CA GLY A 339 23.05 32.12 -8.28
C GLY A 339 24.41 32.83 -8.19
N ASP A 340 24.51 34.05 -8.69
CA ASP A 340 25.70 34.89 -8.75
C ASP A 340 25.93 35.73 -7.50
N ASP A 341 24.88 36.32 -6.93
CA ASP A 341 24.99 37.28 -5.82
C ASP A 341 24.11 36.93 -4.60
N ALA A 342 23.38 35.81 -4.66
CA ALA A 342 22.41 35.37 -3.66
C ALA A 342 21.24 36.34 -3.43
N GLN A 343 20.99 37.32 -4.30
CA GLN A 343 19.85 38.23 -4.13
C GLN A 343 18.52 37.49 -4.22
N PRO A 344 17.54 37.78 -3.34
CA PRO A 344 16.27 37.06 -3.28
C PRO A 344 15.39 37.43 -4.48
N LEU A 345 14.99 36.39 -5.21
CA LEU A 345 14.06 36.46 -6.34
C LEU A 345 12.61 36.26 -5.89
N ALA A 346 12.38 35.31 -4.99
CA ALA A 346 11.05 34.99 -4.49
C ALA A 346 11.13 34.35 -3.11
N VAL A 347 10.17 34.69 -2.25
CA VAL A 347 9.98 34.07 -0.94
C VAL A 347 8.63 33.35 -0.95
N VAL A 348 8.64 32.09 -0.52
CA VAL A 348 7.42 31.29 -0.33
C VAL A 348 7.33 30.91 1.14
N ASP A 349 6.54 31.67 1.88
CA ASP A 349 6.17 31.32 3.24
C ASP A 349 4.89 30.45 3.24
N ARG A 350 5.02 29.19 3.66
CA ARG A 350 3.87 28.28 3.75
C ARG A 350 2.86 28.66 4.84
N ARG A 351 3.23 29.54 5.78
CA ARG A 351 2.31 30.09 6.78
C ARG A 351 1.31 31.05 6.16
N GLU A 352 1.61 31.67 5.03
CA GLU A 352 0.77 32.72 4.43
C GLU A 352 -0.20 32.21 3.35
N GLN A 353 -0.25 30.90 3.12
CA GLN A 353 -1.05 30.35 2.02
C GLN A 353 -2.55 30.28 2.33
N GLY A 354 -3.36 30.46 1.29
CA GLY A 354 -4.82 30.32 1.37
C GLY A 354 -5.29 28.92 1.80
N PRO A 355 -6.53 28.78 2.28
CA PRO A 355 -7.04 27.58 2.94
C PRO A 355 -7.00 26.33 2.03
N LEU A 356 -7.31 26.48 0.73
CA LEU A 356 -7.24 25.38 -0.22
C LEU A 356 -5.81 24.84 -0.38
N THR A 357 -4.82 25.72 -0.57
CA THR A 357 -3.42 25.32 -0.73
C THR A 357 -2.89 24.65 0.53
N ARG A 358 -3.28 25.13 1.72
CA ARG A 358 -2.97 24.47 2.99
C ARG A 358 -3.59 23.07 3.04
N ALA A 359 -4.87 22.91 2.73
CA ALA A 359 -5.54 21.61 2.73
C ALA A 359 -4.88 20.61 1.77
N LEU A 360 -4.51 21.04 0.57
CA LEU A 360 -3.81 20.21 -0.41
C LEU A 360 -2.39 19.84 0.05
N ALA A 361 -1.70 20.75 0.75
CA ALA A 361 -0.38 20.48 1.33
C ALA A 361 -0.42 19.41 2.44
N MET A 362 -1.57 19.21 3.10
CA MET A 362 -1.77 18.19 4.12
C MET A 362 -1.87 16.77 3.57
N MET A 363 -2.22 16.61 2.29
CA MET A 363 -2.47 15.28 1.70
C MET A 363 -1.27 14.33 1.83
N ARG A 364 -0.05 14.83 1.62
CA ARG A 364 1.18 14.01 1.72
C ARG A 364 1.56 13.69 3.18
N PRO A 365 1.66 14.68 4.11
CA PRO A 365 1.87 14.38 5.52
C PRO A 365 0.85 13.41 6.10
N LEU A 366 -0.44 13.61 5.79
CA LEU A 366 -1.51 12.72 6.26
C LEU A 366 -1.41 11.32 5.67
N HIS A 367 -0.96 11.16 4.43
CA HIS A 367 -0.77 9.84 3.84
C HIS A 367 0.47 9.12 4.42
N TYR A 368 1.57 9.85 4.61
CA TYR A 368 2.85 9.25 5.02
C TYR A 368 3.05 9.12 6.53
N GLY A 369 2.35 9.91 7.35
CA GLY A 369 2.47 9.87 8.80
C GLY A 369 3.72 10.55 9.37
N TYR A 370 4.39 11.42 8.61
CA TYR A 370 5.67 12.03 9.03
C TYR A 370 5.57 13.28 9.92
N PHE A 371 4.40 13.55 10.49
CA PHE A 371 4.13 14.76 11.28
C PHE A 371 4.24 14.59 12.81
N GLY A 372 4.24 13.36 13.32
CA GLY A 372 4.28 13.07 14.76
C GLY A 372 5.49 12.24 15.22
N GLY A 373 6.61 12.33 14.48
CA GLY A 373 7.84 11.62 14.80
C GLY A 373 7.70 10.09 14.82
N ARG A 374 8.55 9.41 15.60
CA ARG A 374 8.67 7.94 15.62
C ARG A 374 7.39 7.22 16.05
N TRP A 375 6.64 7.80 16.98
CA TRP A 375 5.38 7.22 17.45
C TRP A 375 4.29 7.26 16.38
N MET A 376 4.24 8.33 15.59
CA MET A 376 3.31 8.41 14.47
C MET A 376 3.67 7.39 13.38
N VAL A 377 4.96 7.22 13.08
CA VAL A 377 5.44 6.19 12.15
C VAL A 377 5.01 4.80 12.61
N LEU A 378 5.18 4.48 13.91
CA LEU A 378 4.74 3.19 14.47
C LEU A 378 3.21 3.03 14.38
N ALA A 379 2.44 4.05 14.75
CA ALA A 379 0.99 4.02 14.65
C ALA A 379 0.53 3.79 13.20
N TYR A 380 1.09 4.54 12.24
CA TYR A 380 0.80 4.38 10.81
C TYR A 380 1.17 3.00 10.29
N PHE A 381 2.27 2.41 10.77
CA PHE A 381 2.64 1.04 10.43
C PHE A 381 1.62 0.02 10.95
N LEU A 382 1.21 0.12 12.22
CA LEU A 382 0.21 -0.78 12.80
C LEU A 382 -1.15 -0.65 12.12
N MET A 383 -1.57 0.59 11.82
CA MET A 383 -2.83 0.88 11.13
C MET A 383 -2.76 0.47 9.66
N GLY A 384 -1.60 0.60 8.99
CA GLY A 384 -1.34 0.08 7.66
C GLY A 384 -1.37 -1.45 7.61
N ALA A 385 -0.76 -2.12 8.59
CA ALA A 385 -0.82 -3.57 8.74
C ALA A 385 -2.27 -4.03 8.95
N ALA A 386 -3.05 -3.29 9.75
CA ALA A 386 -4.47 -3.54 9.92
C ALA A 386 -5.27 -3.31 8.61
N CYS A 387 -4.94 -2.30 7.81
CA CYS A 387 -5.51 -2.10 6.48
C CYS A 387 -5.20 -3.29 5.54
N THR A 388 -3.96 -3.79 5.58
CA THR A 388 -3.56 -5.00 4.84
C THR A 388 -4.38 -6.21 5.30
N ALA A 389 -4.57 -6.38 6.62
CA ALA A 389 -5.41 -7.41 7.20
C ALA A 389 -6.91 -7.23 6.87
N LEU A 390 -7.39 -6.00 6.71
CA LEU A 390 -8.76 -5.70 6.29
C LEU A 390 -9.02 -6.23 4.87
N VAL A 391 -8.12 -5.93 3.93
CA VAL A 391 -8.23 -6.42 2.55
C VAL A 391 -8.11 -7.94 2.51
N PHE A 392 -7.13 -8.49 3.23
CA PHE A 392 -6.93 -9.94 3.34
C PHE A 392 -8.15 -10.67 3.92
N SER A 393 -8.73 -10.15 5.01
CA SER A 393 -9.92 -10.74 5.63
C SER A 393 -11.14 -10.67 4.70
N GLY A 394 -11.26 -9.64 3.86
CA GLY A 394 -12.30 -9.57 2.83
C GLY A 394 -12.18 -10.70 1.79
N LEU A 395 -10.96 -10.94 1.30
CA LEU A 395 -10.65 -12.07 0.41
C LEU A 395 -10.93 -13.43 1.10
N ALA A 396 -10.58 -13.55 2.38
CA ALA A 396 -10.83 -14.76 3.17
C ALA A 396 -12.33 -15.02 3.40
N VAL A 397 -13.15 -13.98 3.64
CA VAL A 397 -14.62 -14.11 3.71
C VAL A 397 -15.18 -14.64 2.40
N TRP A 398 -14.66 -14.17 1.26
CA TRP A 398 -15.10 -14.63 -0.05
C TRP A 398 -14.79 -16.12 -0.24
N CYS A 399 -13.55 -16.54 0.04
CA CYS A 399 -13.14 -17.95 -0.06
C CYS A 399 -13.92 -18.87 0.91
N ALA A 400 -14.19 -18.39 2.13
CA ALA A 400 -14.95 -19.16 3.10
C ALA A 400 -16.43 -19.30 2.69
N ARG A 401 -16.99 -18.29 2.02
CA ARG A 401 -18.38 -18.31 1.55
C ARG A 401 -18.58 -19.26 0.36
N THR A 402 -17.61 -19.35 -0.55
CA THR A 402 -17.65 -20.31 -1.65
C THR A 402 -17.53 -21.74 -1.12
N ALA A 403 -16.63 -21.97 -0.16
CA ALA A 403 -16.52 -23.25 0.53
C ALA A 403 -17.81 -23.66 1.27
N ASP A 404 -18.43 -22.75 2.04
CA ASP A 404 -19.73 -22.99 2.70
C ASP A 404 -20.84 -23.33 1.70
N ALA A 405 -20.85 -22.66 0.53
CA ALA A 405 -21.84 -22.89 -0.51
C ALA A 405 -21.64 -24.25 -1.19
N ALA A 406 -20.39 -24.67 -1.41
CA ALA A 406 -20.05 -25.97 -1.95
C ALA A 406 -20.47 -27.11 -1.01
N GLN A 407 -20.25 -26.97 0.30
CA GLN A 407 -20.63 -27.99 1.30
C GLN A 407 -22.14 -28.16 1.47
N ARG A 408 -22.94 -27.13 1.19
CA ARG A 408 -24.41 -27.17 1.29
C ARG A 408 -25.10 -27.74 0.05
N ARG A 409 -24.36 -28.02 -1.03
CA ARG A 409 -24.92 -28.64 -2.24
C ARG A 409 -25.17 -30.13 -1.98
N GLN A 410 -26.35 -30.61 -2.36
CA GLN A 410 -26.71 -32.03 -2.21
C GLN A 410 -25.84 -32.91 -3.13
N PRO A 411 -25.41 -34.10 -2.68
CA PRO A 411 -24.75 -35.07 -3.55
C PRO A 411 -25.73 -35.47 -4.68
N GLY A 412 -25.41 -35.17 -5.94
CA GLY A 412 -26.22 -35.57 -7.10
C GLY A 412 -26.58 -34.48 -8.12
N GLN A 413 -26.27 -33.20 -7.88
CA GLN A 413 -26.43 -32.16 -8.92
C GLN A 413 -25.18 -32.06 -9.83
N PRO A 414 -25.33 -32.17 -11.16
CA PRO A 414 -24.22 -32.26 -12.10
C PRO A 414 -23.68 -30.86 -12.43
N ASP A 415 -22.74 -30.38 -11.62
CA ASP A 415 -21.77 -29.33 -12.01
C ASP A 415 -20.43 -29.64 -11.34
N ALA A 416 -19.74 -30.66 -11.85
CA ALA A 416 -18.47 -31.15 -11.31
C ALA A 416 -17.34 -30.09 -11.31
N THR A 417 -17.50 -29.00 -12.05
CA THR A 417 -16.50 -27.92 -12.22
C THR A 417 -16.54 -26.87 -11.11
N ALA A 418 -17.70 -26.62 -10.47
CA ALA A 418 -17.85 -25.56 -9.48
C ALA A 418 -17.07 -25.79 -8.15
N PRO A 419 -17.04 -27.00 -7.57
CA PRO A 419 -16.23 -27.28 -6.37
C PRO A 419 -14.72 -27.17 -6.63
N ALA A 420 -14.27 -27.56 -7.83
CA ALA A 420 -12.88 -27.45 -8.25
C ALA A 420 -12.46 -25.99 -8.45
N ALA A 421 -13.31 -25.16 -9.07
CA ALA A 421 -13.07 -23.73 -9.24
C ALA A 421 -12.99 -22.98 -7.89
N ASP A 422 -13.88 -23.31 -6.94
CA ASP A 422 -13.87 -22.70 -5.60
C ASP A 422 -12.60 -23.07 -4.81
N ALA A 423 -12.18 -24.34 -4.88
CA ALA A 423 -10.94 -24.81 -4.26
C ALA A 423 -9.69 -24.20 -4.92
N LEU A 424 -9.68 -24.06 -6.25
CA LEU A 424 -8.63 -23.39 -7.01
C LEU A 424 -8.52 -21.93 -6.59
N MET A 425 -9.64 -21.20 -6.51
CA MET A 425 -9.62 -19.79 -6.12
C MET A 425 -9.12 -19.59 -4.69
N ALA A 426 -9.44 -20.47 -3.75
CA ALA A 426 -8.88 -20.43 -2.40
C ALA A 426 -7.34 -20.64 -2.39
N ARG A 427 -6.85 -21.54 -3.25
CA ARG A 427 -5.41 -21.81 -3.44
C ARG A 427 -4.70 -20.66 -4.16
N LEU A 428 -5.31 -20.07 -5.19
CA LEU A 428 -4.81 -18.88 -5.87
C LEU A 428 -4.74 -17.69 -4.92
N ASN A 429 -5.77 -17.51 -4.07
CA ASN A 429 -5.75 -16.44 -3.08
C ASN A 429 -4.59 -16.59 -2.09
N ALA A 430 -4.35 -17.81 -1.59
CA ALA A 430 -3.19 -18.11 -0.76
C ALA A 430 -1.87 -17.88 -1.52
N GLY A 431 -1.79 -18.35 -2.77
CA GLY A 431 -0.61 -18.23 -3.61
C GLY A 431 -0.24 -16.79 -3.93
N VAL A 432 -1.18 -15.98 -4.43
CA VAL A 432 -0.92 -14.58 -4.80
C VAL A 432 -0.55 -13.75 -3.59
N THR A 433 -1.32 -13.84 -2.49
CA THR A 433 -1.10 -13.01 -1.30
C THR A 433 0.14 -13.44 -0.51
N ALA A 434 0.27 -14.73 -0.20
CA ALA A 434 1.42 -15.22 0.56
C ALA A 434 2.69 -15.28 -0.29
N GLY A 435 2.56 -15.60 -1.59
CA GLY A 435 3.67 -15.53 -2.54
C GLY A 435 4.25 -14.13 -2.66
N LEU A 436 3.42 -13.08 -2.61
CA LEU A 436 3.89 -11.69 -2.62
C LEU A 436 4.71 -11.38 -1.35
N VAL A 437 4.22 -11.81 -0.18
CA VAL A 437 4.95 -11.65 1.09
C VAL A 437 6.30 -12.36 1.02
N LEU A 438 6.33 -13.61 0.56
CA LEU A 438 7.57 -14.38 0.41
C LEU A 438 8.53 -13.75 -0.60
N ALA A 439 8.04 -13.24 -1.73
CA ALA A 439 8.87 -12.56 -2.72
C ALA A 439 9.48 -11.26 -2.16
N LEU A 440 8.73 -10.49 -1.37
CA LEU A 440 9.24 -9.31 -0.69
C LEU A 440 10.29 -9.66 0.37
N LEU A 441 10.09 -10.74 1.14
CA LEU A 441 11.07 -11.25 2.10
C LEU A 441 12.35 -11.74 1.41
N LEU A 442 12.23 -12.43 0.28
CA LEU A 442 13.36 -12.87 -0.52
C LEU A 442 14.14 -11.68 -1.09
N ALA A 443 13.44 -10.67 -1.62
CA ALA A 443 14.07 -9.44 -2.11
C ALA A 443 14.78 -8.69 -0.98
N ALA A 444 14.21 -8.65 0.23
CA ALA A 444 14.85 -8.09 1.42
C ALA A 444 16.10 -8.89 1.81
N ALA A 445 16.06 -10.23 1.73
CA ALA A 445 17.20 -11.09 2.04
C ALA A 445 18.33 -10.91 1.02
N LEU A 446 18.00 -10.81 -0.27
CA LEU A 446 18.96 -10.51 -1.33
C LEU A 446 19.61 -9.13 -1.16
N ALA A 447 18.82 -8.13 -0.73
CA ALA A 447 19.33 -6.80 -0.42
C ALA A 447 20.31 -6.76 0.76
N GLN A 448 20.24 -7.72 1.69
CA GLN A 448 21.25 -7.86 2.76
C GLN A 448 22.43 -8.72 2.32
N TRP A 449 22.14 -9.82 1.63
CA TRP A 449 23.16 -10.73 1.12
C TRP A 449 24.12 -10.03 0.15
N SER A 450 23.64 -9.06 -0.63
CA SER A 450 24.46 -8.24 -1.54
C SER A 450 25.60 -7.49 -0.87
N TRP A 451 25.56 -7.32 0.45
CA TRP A 451 26.61 -6.67 1.25
C TRP A 451 27.60 -7.63 1.87
N THR A 452 27.36 -8.94 1.79
CA THR A 452 28.34 -9.94 2.22
C THR A 452 29.48 -10.03 1.21
N PRO A 453 30.72 -10.42 1.62
CA PRO A 453 31.84 -10.56 0.68
C PRO A 453 31.53 -11.43 -0.55
N TRP A 454 30.71 -12.48 -0.35
CA TRP A 454 30.28 -13.36 -1.43
C TRP A 454 29.26 -12.68 -2.35
N GLY A 455 28.27 -11.99 -1.78
CA GLY A 455 27.25 -11.28 -2.54
C GLY A 455 27.81 -10.10 -3.32
N THR A 456 28.74 -9.32 -2.75
CA THR A 456 29.40 -8.22 -3.45
C THR A 456 30.20 -8.72 -4.65
N SER A 457 30.91 -9.84 -4.50
CA SER A 457 31.71 -10.44 -5.58
C SER A 457 30.84 -11.01 -6.70
N TRP A 458 29.73 -11.67 -6.34
CA TRP A 458 28.76 -12.18 -7.31
C TRP A 458 28.06 -11.05 -8.07
N LEU A 459 27.65 -9.99 -7.37
CA LEU A 459 26.98 -8.84 -7.99
C LEU A 459 27.93 -7.99 -8.83
N ALA A 460 29.22 -7.91 -8.48
CA ALA A 460 30.21 -7.24 -9.30
C ALA A 460 30.32 -7.89 -10.69
N ALA A 461 30.19 -9.22 -10.77
CA ALA A 461 30.14 -9.96 -12.04
C ALA A 461 28.83 -9.74 -12.84
N TRP A 462 27.76 -9.26 -12.19
CA TRP A 462 26.43 -9.06 -12.76
C TRP A 462 25.97 -7.60 -12.85
N GLY A 463 26.82 -6.63 -12.49
CA GLY A 463 26.51 -5.19 -12.58
C GLY A 463 25.71 -4.57 -11.42
N GLY A 464 25.54 -5.29 -10.30
CA GLY A 464 24.84 -4.85 -9.08
C GLY A 464 23.35 -5.22 -9.00
N LEU A 465 22.67 -4.87 -7.89
CA LEU A 465 21.20 -4.92 -7.76
C LEU A 465 20.61 -3.52 -7.94
N ARG A 466 20.13 -3.20 -9.14
CA ARG A 466 19.58 -1.90 -9.49
C ARG A 466 18.06 -1.91 -9.51
N PHE A 467 17.46 -1.97 -8.32
CA PHE A 467 16.02 -1.71 -8.17
C PHE A 467 15.63 -0.22 -8.29
N ASP A 468 16.44 0.60 -8.95
CA ASP A 468 16.39 2.06 -8.91
C ASP A 468 15.40 2.68 -9.91
N GLY A 469 14.90 1.90 -10.86
CA GLY A 469 13.66 2.19 -11.59
C GLY A 469 13.71 3.37 -12.54
N ALA A 470 14.77 3.45 -13.35
CA ALA A 470 14.72 4.11 -14.66
C ALA A 470 13.85 3.34 -15.68
N HIS A 471 13.33 2.19 -15.28
CA HIS A 471 12.88 1.10 -16.13
C HIS A 471 11.45 0.69 -15.74
N ASP A 472 10.44 1.37 -16.29
CA ASP A 472 9.03 1.05 -16.09
C ASP A 472 8.55 -0.03 -17.08
N LEU A 473 7.62 -0.90 -16.68
CA LEU A 473 7.05 -1.98 -17.51
C LEU A 473 6.42 -1.47 -18.82
N LEU A 474 5.86 -0.27 -18.79
CA LEU A 474 5.21 0.40 -19.93
C LEU A 474 6.08 1.52 -20.53
N GLY A 475 7.31 1.68 -20.04
CA GLY A 475 8.24 2.70 -20.52
C GLY A 475 8.93 2.28 -21.83
N ARG A 476 9.57 3.25 -22.51
CA ARG A 476 10.44 2.97 -23.67
C ARG A 476 11.83 2.43 -23.28
N ALA A 477 12.16 2.43 -21.99
CA ALA A 477 13.42 1.91 -21.47
C ALA A 477 13.29 0.41 -21.15
N THR A 478 14.38 -0.34 -21.34
CA THR A 478 14.45 -1.78 -21.01
C THR A 478 14.11 -2.01 -19.53
N VAL A 479 13.28 -3.00 -19.19
CA VAL A 479 12.94 -3.26 -17.78
C VAL A 479 14.14 -3.82 -17.01
N ALA A 480 14.38 -3.35 -15.78
CA ALA A 480 15.50 -3.81 -14.96
C ALA A 480 15.39 -5.33 -14.66
N PRO A 481 16.47 -6.11 -14.76
CA PRO A 481 16.44 -7.57 -14.56
C PRO A 481 15.97 -7.95 -13.16
N GLU A 482 16.19 -7.12 -12.15
CA GLU A 482 15.77 -7.34 -10.77
C GLU A 482 14.25 -7.26 -10.60
N LEU A 483 13.57 -6.40 -11.38
CA LEU A 483 12.10 -6.38 -11.40
C LEU A 483 11.57 -7.67 -12.01
N TRP A 484 12.14 -8.14 -13.13
CA TRP A 484 11.77 -9.44 -13.70
C TRP A 484 12.06 -10.57 -12.73
N GLY A 485 13.22 -10.58 -12.08
CA GLY A 485 13.57 -11.56 -11.05
C GLY A 485 12.55 -11.58 -9.92
N PHE A 486 12.11 -10.42 -9.42
CA PHE A 486 11.05 -10.33 -8.42
C PHE A 486 9.71 -10.86 -8.94
N LEU A 487 9.27 -10.45 -10.14
CA LEU A 487 7.99 -10.87 -10.71
C LEU A 487 7.96 -12.38 -11.01
N ILE A 488 9.07 -12.93 -11.51
CA ILE A 488 9.25 -14.36 -11.74
C ILE A 488 9.23 -15.10 -10.40
N ALA A 489 9.98 -14.66 -9.40
CA ALA A 489 9.97 -15.27 -8.08
C ALA A 489 8.57 -15.25 -7.46
N TRP A 490 7.86 -14.12 -7.53
CA TRP A 490 6.49 -14.00 -7.07
C TRP A 490 5.56 -14.96 -7.84
N GLY A 491 5.64 -14.99 -9.17
CA GLY A 491 4.84 -15.89 -10.01
C GLY A 491 5.08 -17.37 -9.70
N LEU A 492 6.34 -17.78 -9.55
CA LEU A 492 6.72 -19.16 -9.21
C LEU A 492 6.26 -19.54 -7.80
N LEU A 493 6.45 -18.67 -6.80
CA LEU A 493 5.97 -18.90 -5.44
C LEU A 493 4.44 -18.97 -5.38
N ALA A 494 3.76 -18.06 -6.10
CA ALA A 494 2.32 -18.06 -6.19
C ALA A 494 1.80 -19.34 -6.85
N LEU A 495 2.44 -19.79 -7.94
CA LEU A 495 2.11 -21.05 -8.61
C LEU A 495 2.37 -22.26 -7.72
N ALA A 496 3.53 -22.34 -7.07
CA ALA A 496 3.88 -23.45 -6.18
C ALA A 496 2.88 -23.59 -5.02
N LEU A 497 2.52 -22.48 -4.38
CA LEU A 497 1.50 -22.45 -3.32
C LEU A 497 0.11 -22.74 -3.87
N ALA A 498 -0.22 -22.22 -5.06
CA ALA A 498 -1.48 -22.52 -5.74
C ALA A 498 -1.56 -23.98 -6.18
N CYS A 499 -0.44 -24.67 -6.39
CA CYS A 499 -0.35 -26.11 -6.71
C CYS A 499 -0.45 -27.02 -5.47
N ALA A 500 -0.41 -26.47 -4.25
CA ALA A 500 -0.52 -27.27 -3.04
C ALA A 500 -1.85 -28.04 -2.96
N PRO A 501 -1.89 -29.28 -2.41
CA PRO A 501 -3.09 -30.12 -2.47
C PRO A 501 -4.35 -29.50 -1.85
N THR A 502 -4.17 -28.66 -0.82
CA THR A 502 -5.27 -27.92 -0.19
C THR A 502 -4.82 -26.50 0.16
N ALA A 503 -5.76 -25.56 0.24
CA ALA A 503 -5.47 -24.21 0.70
C ALA A 503 -4.86 -24.19 2.11
N ARG A 504 -5.26 -25.12 2.99
CA ARG A 504 -4.67 -25.27 4.33
C ARG A 504 -3.18 -25.63 4.25
N ARG A 505 -2.79 -26.54 3.36
CA ARG A 505 -1.38 -26.88 3.12
C ARG A 505 -0.62 -25.71 2.50
N ALA A 506 -1.22 -25.00 1.54
CA ALA A 506 -0.62 -23.79 0.97
C ALA A 506 -0.26 -22.77 2.08
N TRP A 507 -1.20 -22.47 2.98
CA TRP A 507 -0.96 -21.57 4.11
C TRP A 507 0.11 -22.10 5.07
N ARG A 508 0.13 -23.41 5.35
CA ARG A 508 1.18 -24.01 6.19
C ARG A 508 2.56 -23.83 5.56
N TYR A 509 2.72 -24.13 4.27
CA TYR A 509 3.99 -23.98 3.57
C TYR A 509 4.42 -22.52 3.52
N ALA A 510 3.50 -21.61 3.21
CA ALA A 510 3.77 -20.18 3.21
C ALA A 510 4.21 -19.66 4.58
N CYS A 511 3.50 -20.01 5.65
CA CYS A 511 3.87 -19.62 7.01
C CYS A 511 5.22 -20.22 7.44
N GLY A 512 5.50 -21.47 7.08
CA GLY A 512 6.80 -22.11 7.36
C GLY A 512 7.95 -21.40 6.64
N ALA A 513 7.80 -21.14 5.34
CA ALA A 513 8.81 -20.43 4.55
C ALA A 513 9.02 -18.99 5.04
N ALA A 514 7.93 -18.28 5.38
CA ALA A 514 8.00 -16.94 5.93
C ALA A 514 8.74 -16.94 7.28
N ALA A 515 8.47 -17.92 8.15
CA ALA A 515 9.16 -18.05 9.44
C ALA A 515 10.66 -18.23 9.27
N LEU A 516 11.10 -19.07 8.33
CA LEU A 516 12.52 -19.28 8.05
C LEU A 516 13.19 -18.02 7.50
N LEU A 517 12.57 -17.35 6.52
CA LEU A 517 13.10 -16.11 5.95
C LEU A 517 13.18 -14.99 6.99
N LEU A 518 12.13 -14.80 7.78
CA LEU A 518 12.08 -13.81 8.85
C LEU A 518 13.09 -14.11 9.98
N ALA A 519 13.35 -15.38 10.29
CA ALA A 519 14.38 -15.76 11.24
C ALA A 519 15.81 -15.50 10.71
N ALA A 520 16.03 -15.74 9.42
CA ALA A 520 17.33 -15.56 8.78
C ALA A 520 17.69 -14.10 8.48
N LEU A 521 16.70 -13.24 8.19
CA LEU A 521 16.89 -11.84 7.80
C LEU A 521 17.77 -11.04 8.79
N PRO A 522 17.53 -11.07 10.12
CA PRO A 522 18.36 -10.36 11.09
C PRO A 522 19.79 -10.90 11.17
N CYS A 523 19.99 -12.20 10.95
CA CYS A 523 21.32 -12.82 10.92
C CYS A 523 22.10 -12.36 9.67
N LEU A 524 21.45 -12.33 8.51
CA LEU A 524 22.04 -11.77 7.28
C LEU A 524 22.39 -10.30 7.45
N SER A 525 21.50 -9.52 8.10
CA SER A 525 21.75 -8.13 8.42
C SER A 525 22.94 -7.93 9.37
N ALA A 526 23.15 -8.84 10.31
CA ALA A 526 24.33 -8.80 11.19
C ALA A 526 25.61 -9.01 10.38
N LEU A 527 25.59 -9.98 9.46
CA LEU A 527 26.75 -10.32 8.64
C LEU A 527 27.10 -9.17 7.68
N SER A 528 26.10 -8.48 7.13
CA SER A 528 26.30 -7.33 6.22
C SER A 528 26.81 -6.08 6.92
N SER A 529 26.40 -5.84 8.17
CA SER A 529 26.73 -4.63 8.91
C SER A 529 28.03 -4.71 9.73
N GLY A 530 28.67 -5.90 9.79
CA GLY A 530 29.82 -6.19 10.65
C GLY A 530 29.46 -6.62 12.08
N GLY A 531 28.18 -6.90 12.34
CA GLY A 531 27.65 -7.53 13.54
C GLY A 531 26.75 -6.61 14.36
N TRP A 532 25.84 -7.20 15.14
CA TRP A 532 24.86 -6.45 15.97
C TRP A 532 25.50 -5.48 16.96
N ARG A 533 26.71 -5.79 17.45
CA ARG A 533 27.48 -4.88 18.30
C ARG A 533 27.83 -3.59 17.55
N GLN A 534 28.20 -3.68 16.28
CA GLN A 534 28.52 -2.49 15.49
C GLN A 534 27.27 -1.64 15.22
N ASP A 535 26.13 -2.26 14.95
CA ASP A 535 24.86 -1.55 14.77
C ASP A 535 24.44 -0.81 16.04
N TRP A 536 24.52 -1.49 17.19
CA TRP A 536 24.29 -0.86 18.49
C TRP A 536 25.23 0.32 18.73
N LEU A 537 26.54 0.11 18.52
CA LEU A 537 27.54 1.13 18.78
C LEU A 537 27.44 2.31 17.81
N ARG A 538 26.93 2.15 16.58
CA ARG A 538 26.65 3.25 15.64
C ARG A 538 25.42 4.08 16.04
N GLY A 539 24.82 3.81 17.21
CA GLY A 539 23.59 4.47 17.66
C GLY A 539 22.34 4.03 16.87
N GLN A 540 22.43 2.93 16.12
CA GLN A 540 21.37 2.47 15.23
C GLN A 540 20.41 1.53 15.98
N GLY A 541 19.53 2.10 16.80
CA GLY A 541 18.45 1.32 17.39
C GLY A 541 17.51 0.71 16.34
N GLU A 542 17.42 1.30 15.13
CA GLU A 542 16.46 0.90 14.10
C GLU A 542 16.67 -0.52 13.53
N PRO A 543 17.87 -0.94 13.08
CA PRO A 543 18.14 -2.33 12.70
C PRO A 543 17.77 -3.36 13.77
N LEU A 544 17.97 -3.02 15.05
CA LEU A 544 17.65 -3.94 16.16
C LEU A 544 16.15 -4.06 16.40
N TRP A 545 15.40 -2.96 16.26
CA TRP A 545 13.93 -3.02 16.30
C TRP A 545 13.37 -3.81 15.11
N ILE A 546 13.96 -3.64 13.92
CA ILE A 546 13.62 -4.46 12.74
C ILE A 546 13.92 -5.94 13.01
N ALA A 547 15.09 -6.25 13.59
CA ALA A 547 15.46 -7.61 13.95
C ALA A 547 14.46 -8.27 14.92
N LEU A 548 14.12 -7.55 16.00
CA LEU A 548 13.14 -8.02 16.98
C LEU A 548 11.76 -8.24 16.34
N ALA A 549 11.30 -7.31 15.50
CA ALA A 549 10.03 -7.44 14.79
C ALA A 549 10.04 -8.67 13.85
N CYS A 550 11.13 -8.89 13.12
CA CYS A 550 11.30 -10.05 12.27
C CYS A 550 11.22 -11.36 13.07
N TRP A 551 11.91 -11.48 14.20
CA TRP A 551 11.85 -12.68 15.03
C TRP A 551 10.49 -12.92 15.67
N LEU A 552 9.82 -11.86 16.16
CA LEU A 552 8.45 -11.98 16.66
C LEU A 552 7.49 -12.47 15.56
N LEU A 553 7.59 -11.92 14.36
CA LEU A 553 6.81 -12.38 13.21
C LEU A 553 7.20 -13.81 12.80
N ALA A 554 8.48 -14.18 12.88
CA ALA A 554 8.95 -15.54 12.60
C ALA A 554 8.30 -16.55 13.55
N LEU A 555 8.26 -16.24 14.85
CA LEU A 555 7.60 -17.08 15.86
C LEU A 555 6.09 -17.20 15.61
N LEU A 556 5.42 -16.09 15.26
CA LEU A 556 4.00 -16.11 14.90
C LEU A 556 3.73 -16.95 13.65
N CYS A 557 4.56 -16.83 12.62
CA CYS A 557 4.47 -17.64 11.41
C CYS A 557 4.75 -19.12 11.68
N ALA A 558 5.75 -19.44 12.50
CA ALA A 558 6.07 -20.80 12.92
C ALA A 558 4.90 -21.43 13.72
N TRP A 559 4.33 -20.68 14.66
CA TRP A 559 3.15 -21.07 15.41
C TRP A 559 1.94 -21.31 14.50
N ALA A 560 1.70 -20.42 13.54
CA ALA A 560 0.62 -20.60 12.55
C ALA A 560 0.84 -21.84 11.68
N ALA A 561 2.07 -22.08 11.22
CA ALA A 561 2.42 -23.28 10.45
C ALA A 561 2.20 -24.56 11.27
N TRP A 562 2.59 -24.56 12.56
CA TRP A 562 2.35 -25.65 13.49
C TRP A 562 0.86 -25.90 13.72
N ARG A 563 0.07 -24.85 14.01
CA ARG A 563 -1.40 -24.94 14.15
C ARG A 563 -2.07 -25.49 12.89
N LEU A 564 -1.60 -25.08 11.71
CA LEU A 564 -2.12 -25.56 10.43
C LEU A 564 -1.72 -27.02 10.15
N ALA A 565 -0.62 -27.51 10.74
CA ALA A 565 -0.17 -28.90 10.65
C ALA A 565 -0.97 -29.86 11.52
N GLN A 566 -1.51 -29.39 12.65
CA GLN A 566 -2.33 -30.22 13.53
C GLN A 566 -3.57 -30.74 12.80
N PRO A 567 -4.01 -32.00 13.00
CA PRO A 567 -5.27 -32.48 12.45
C PRO A 567 -6.42 -31.54 12.86
N ALA A 568 -7.40 -31.34 11.98
CA ALA A 568 -8.60 -30.65 12.41
C ALA A 568 -9.21 -31.51 13.53
N GLY A 569 -9.22 -31.00 14.76
CA GLY A 569 -9.88 -31.69 15.86
C GLY A 569 -11.32 -32.02 15.45
N PRO A 570 -11.93 -33.10 15.99
CA PRO A 570 -13.30 -33.45 15.66
C PRO A 570 -14.14 -32.19 15.84
N ALA A 571 -14.69 -31.68 14.72
CA ALA A 571 -15.61 -30.56 14.76
C ALA A 571 -16.66 -30.95 15.78
N ALA A 572 -16.75 -30.21 16.89
CA ALA A 572 -17.63 -30.52 18.02
C ALA A 572 -18.92 -31.05 17.44
N ALA A 573 -19.10 -32.37 17.57
CA ALA A 573 -20.15 -33.10 16.88
C ALA A 573 -21.43 -32.33 17.14
N GLY A 574 -22.08 -31.89 16.05
CA GLY A 574 -23.27 -31.07 16.14
C GLY A 574 -24.15 -31.68 17.21
N ARG A 575 -24.41 -30.90 18.28
CA ARG A 575 -25.42 -31.24 19.29
C ARG A 575 -26.58 -31.87 18.52
N ALA A 576 -26.83 -33.15 18.79
CA ALA A 576 -27.95 -33.86 18.18
C ALA A 576 -29.18 -32.95 18.27
N PRO A 577 -30.00 -32.84 17.21
CA PRO A 577 -31.22 -32.06 17.28
C PRO A 577 -31.99 -32.57 18.50
N ARG A 578 -32.23 -31.66 19.46
CA ARG A 578 -33.13 -31.93 20.59
C ARG A 578 -34.42 -32.47 19.97
N PRO A 579 -34.89 -33.68 20.34
CA PRO A 579 -36.14 -34.19 19.81
C PRO A 579 -37.21 -33.12 20.06
N ALA A 580 -37.98 -32.80 19.02
CA ALA A 580 -39.10 -31.89 19.13
C ALA A 580 -39.96 -32.37 20.31
N ALA A 581 -40.18 -31.48 21.29
CA ALA A 581 -41.13 -31.75 22.35
C ALA A 581 -42.46 -32.10 21.67
N ALA A 582 -42.91 -33.35 21.88
CA ALA A 582 -44.18 -33.82 21.40
C ALA A 582 -45.26 -32.85 21.89
N ASN A 583 -46.04 -32.32 20.96
CA ASN A 583 -47.21 -31.52 21.25
C ASN A 583 -48.11 -32.26 22.25
N HIS A 584 -48.55 -31.54 23.27
CA HIS A 584 -49.51 -31.99 24.27
C HIS A 584 -50.75 -32.65 23.63
N PRO A 585 -51.33 -33.69 24.25
CA PRO A 585 -52.63 -34.21 23.84
C PRO A 585 -53.75 -33.21 24.17
N PRO A 586 -54.90 -33.29 23.48
CA PRO A 586 -56.00 -32.34 23.63
C PRO A 586 -56.64 -32.45 25.02
N THR A 587 -56.85 -31.29 25.65
CA THR A 587 -57.64 -31.12 26.86
C THR A 587 -59.09 -31.53 26.62
N THR A 588 -59.58 -32.46 27.43
CA THR A 588 -61.01 -32.77 27.61
C THR A 588 -61.77 -31.56 28.16
N PRO A 589 -63.06 -31.38 27.80
CA PRO A 589 -63.89 -30.32 28.36
C PRO A 589 -64.38 -30.72 29.75
N LEU A 590 -64.17 -29.85 30.74
CA LEU A 590 -64.81 -29.93 32.05
C LEU A 590 -66.24 -29.41 31.93
N THR A 591 -67.19 -30.30 32.21
CA THR A 591 -68.53 -29.95 32.68
C THR A 591 -68.44 -29.39 34.09
N HIS A 592 -68.85 -28.13 34.27
CA HIS A 592 -69.79 -27.67 35.30
C HIS A 592 -70.09 -26.18 35.10
#